data_AF-A0A124I590-F1
#
_entry.id   AF-A0A124I590-F1
#
_cell.length_a   1.000
_cell.length_b   1.000
_cell.length_c   1.000
_cell.angle_alpha   90.00
_cell.angle_beta   90.00
_cell.angle_gamma   90.00
#
_symmetry.space_group_name_H-M   'P 1'
#
loop_
_entity.id
_entity.type
_entity.pdbx_description
1 polymer ?
#
loop_
_entity_poly.entity_id
_entity_poly.type
_entity_poly.pdbx_seq_one_letter_code
_entity_poly.pdbx_strand_id
1 'polypeptide(L)' 'MAQHVAQPTTAAPAVPAKLPLKDIAPWAVFFGILMLVLLYFVGAEQGATSVVSGEGVHEWVHDARHLLGFPCH' A
#
# COMPACT_ATOMS: atom_id res chain seq x y z
N MET A 1 -56.26 -6.97 -33.43
CA MET A 1 -54.95 -6.37 -33.08
C MET A 1 -55.02 -5.89 -31.64
N ALA A 2 -54.45 -6.66 -30.70
CA ALA A 2 -54.44 -6.34 -29.27
C ALA A 2 -53.04 -5.87 -28.88
N GLN A 3 -52.93 -4.65 -28.34
CA GLN A 3 -51.67 -4.11 -27.87
C GLN A 3 -51.53 -4.39 -26.37
N HIS A 4 -50.39 -4.97 -26.00
CA HIS A 4 -49.97 -5.14 -24.62
C HIS A 4 -49.23 -3.87 -24.18
N VAL A 5 -49.77 -3.15 -23.20
CA VAL A 5 -49.10 -2.02 -22.57
C VAL A 5 -48.25 -2.55 -21.42
N ALA A 6 -46.93 -2.36 -21.51
CA ALA A 6 -46.02 -2.69 -20.42
C ALA A 6 -46.23 -1.71 -19.25
N GLN A 7 -46.38 -2.25 -18.04
CA GLN A 7 -46.47 -1.42 -16.83
C GLN A 7 -45.07 -0.92 -16.44
N PRO A 8 -44.95 0.34 -15.99
CA PRO A 8 -43.68 0.87 -15.51
C PRO A 8 -43.27 0.18 -14.21
N THR A 9 -42.14 -0.52 -14.24
CA THR A 9 -41.55 -1.12 -13.05
C THR A 9 -40.91 -0.01 -12.21
N THR A 10 -41.48 0.28 -11.03
CA THR A 10 -40.83 1.19 -10.07
C THR A 10 -39.60 0.48 -9.50
N ALA A 11 -38.40 0.91 -9.90
CA ALA A 11 -37.15 0.44 -9.32
C ALA A 11 -37.06 0.94 -7.87
N ALA A 12 -36.92 0.03 -6.91
CA ALA A 12 -36.66 0.40 -5.52
C ALA A 12 -35.31 1.13 -5.41
N PRO A 13 -35.20 2.18 -4.58
CA PRO A 13 -33.94 2.88 -4.39
C PRO A 13 -32.88 1.92 -3.84
N ALA A 14 -31.75 1.83 -4.52
CA ALA A 14 -30.63 1.01 -4.08
C ALA A 14 -30.01 1.64 -2.81
N VAL A 15 -30.04 0.90 -1.70
CA VAL A 15 -29.35 1.32 -0.47
C VAL A 15 -27.86 0.98 -0.62
N PRO A 16 -26.94 1.94 -0.42
CA PRO A 16 -25.51 1.66 -0.50
C PRO A 16 -25.11 0.63 0.56
N ALA A 17 -24.32 -0.36 0.13
CA ALA A 17 -23.81 -1.39 1.03
C ALA A 17 -22.94 -0.77 2.12
N LYS A 18 -23.07 -1.27 3.35
CA LYS A 18 -22.23 -0.85 4.48
C LYS A 18 -20.82 -1.39 4.29
N LEU A 19 -19.80 -0.54 4.51
CA LEU A 19 -18.41 -0.95 4.44
C LEU A 19 -18.08 -1.95 5.58
N PRO A 20 -17.60 -3.16 5.27
CA PRO A 20 -17.32 -4.18 6.29
C PRO A 20 -16.00 -3.89 7.01
N LEU A 21 -16.03 -2.93 7.95
CA LEU A 21 -14.87 -2.50 8.73
C LEU A 21 -14.15 -3.66 9.42
N LYS A 22 -14.88 -4.67 9.88
CA LYS A 22 -14.31 -5.85 10.56
C LYS A 22 -13.42 -6.69 9.65
N ASP A 23 -13.77 -6.77 8.36
CA ASP A 23 -13.03 -7.55 7.39
C ASP A 23 -11.78 -6.80 6.91
N ILE A 24 -11.84 -5.47 6.93
CA ILE A 24 -10.73 -4.58 6.52
C ILE A 24 -9.74 -4.32 7.67
N ALA A 25 -10.22 -4.28 8.91
CA ALA A 25 -9.42 -3.97 10.09
C ALA A 25 -8.09 -4.74 10.21
N PRO A 26 -8.03 -6.08 10.06
CA PRO A 26 -6.75 -6.80 10.19
C PRO A 26 -5.74 -6.38 9.12
N TRP A 27 -6.19 -6.14 7.89
CA TRP A 27 -5.33 -5.69 6.80
C TRP A 27 -4.87 -4.24 7.01
N ALA A 28 -5.76 -3.36 7.44
CA ALA A 28 -5.42 -1.97 7.75
C ALA A 28 -4.37 -1.88 8.87
N VAL A 29 -4.49 -2.71 9.91
CA VAL A 29 -3.49 -2.81 10.97
C VAL A 29 -2.17 -3.33 10.43
N PHE A 30 -2.19 -4.41 9.65
CA PHE A 30 -0.98 -4.99 9.06
C PHE A 30 -0.22 -3.97 8.20
N PHE A 31 -0.91 -3.34 7.25
CA PHE A 31 -0.29 -2.32 6.39
C PHE A 31 0.08 -1.05 7.14
N GLY A 32 -0.68 -0.68 8.18
CA GLY A 32 -0.33 0.43 9.06
C GLY A 32 0.99 0.18 9.80
N ILE A 33 1.18 -1.03 10.33
CA ILE A 33 2.44 -1.42 10.97
C ILE A 33 3.59 -1.42 9.93
N LEU A 34 3.38 -2.04 8.77
CA LEU A 34 4.39 -2.04 7.70
C LEU A 34 4.78 -0.62 7.26
N MET A 35 3.82 0.29 7.14
CA MET A 35 4.06 1.68 6.81
C MET A 35 4.94 2.36 7.87
N LEU A 36 4.64 2.17 9.16
CA LEU A 36 5.46 2.73 10.24
C LEU A 36 6.89 2.17 10.23
N VAL A 37 7.04 0.87 9.97
CA VAL A 37 8.35 0.23 9.80
C VAL A 37 9.11 0.86 8.64
N LEU A 38 8.49 1.03 7.47
CA LEU A 38 9.14 1.67 6.33
C LEU A 38 9.53 3.12 6.63
N LEU A 39 8.66 3.90 7.26
CA LEU A 39 9.00 5.27 7.66
C LEU A 39 10.20 5.32 8.61
N TYR A 40 10.28 4.37 9.55
CA TYR A 40 11.43 4.25 10.43
C TYR A 40 12.72 3.95 9.65
N PHE A 41 12.72 2.93 8.79
CA PHE A 41 13.90 2.56 8.01
C PHE A 41 14.35 3.64 7.02
N VAL A 42 13.40 4.30 6.36
CA VAL A 42 13.70 5.38 5.40
C VAL A 42 14.15 6.65 6.13
N GLY A 43 13.52 6.98 7.26
CA GLY A 43 13.72 8.26 7.94
C GLY A 43 14.79 8.27 9.04
N ALA A 44 14.85 7.21 9.85
CA ALA A 44 15.69 7.18 11.06
C ALA A 44 17.02 6.43 10.88
N GLU A 45 17.08 5.42 10.00
CA GLU A 45 18.24 4.53 9.81
C GLU A 45 19.28 5.05 8.81
N GLN A 46 19.27 6.34 8.46
CA GLN A 46 20.22 6.95 7.51
C GLN A 46 21.11 8.03 8.16
N GLY A 47 21.33 7.99 9.47
CA GLY A 47 22.12 9.02 10.16
C GLY A 47 22.21 8.87 11.68
N ALA A 48 22.34 9.99 12.40
CA ALA A 48 22.64 10.06 13.84
C ALA A 48 21.62 9.38 14.79
N THR A 49 20.44 9.00 14.27
CA THR A 49 19.37 8.30 15.00
C THR A 49 19.27 6.80 14.65
N SER A 50 20.21 6.28 13.86
CA SER A 50 20.26 4.89 13.46
C SER A 50 20.47 3.97 14.67
N VAL A 51 19.66 2.91 14.76
CA VAL A 51 19.82 1.83 15.73
C VAL A 51 20.52 0.63 15.08
N VAL A 52 20.43 0.49 13.75
CA VAL A 52 21.03 -0.59 12.97
C VAL A 52 22.01 0.00 11.94
N SER A 53 23.30 -0.36 12.01
CA SER A 53 24.29 0.21 11.10
C SER A 53 23.91 -0.03 9.62
N GLY A 54 23.66 1.06 8.89
CA GLY A 54 23.34 1.02 7.45
C GLY A 54 24.52 0.67 6.55
N GLU A 55 25.76 0.69 7.05
CA GLU A 55 26.99 0.54 6.26
C GLU A 55 27.01 -0.73 5.41
N GLY A 56 26.65 -1.89 5.98
CA GLY A 56 26.66 -3.15 5.21
C GLY A 56 25.63 -3.18 4.07
N VAL A 57 24.47 -2.55 4.26
CA VAL A 57 23.46 -2.41 3.18
C VAL A 57 23.94 -1.37 2.17
N HIS A 58 24.56 -0.29 2.64
CA HIS A 58 25.14 0.75 1.80
C HIS A 58 26.21 0.17 0.87
N GLU A 59 27.18 -0.58 1.41
CA GLU A 59 28.22 -1.26 0.64
C GLU A 59 27.63 -2.31 -0.30
N TRP A 60 26.65 -3.11 0.14
CA TRP A 60 26.01 -4.11 -0.73
C TRP A 60 25.30 -3.48 -1.94
N VAL A 61 24.53 -2.40 -1.73
CA VAL A 61 23.86 -1.68 -2.84
C VAL A 61 24.90 -0.96 -3.71
N HIS A 62 25.93 -0.39 -3.09
CA HIS A 62 27.01 0.29 -3.78
C HIS A 62 27.79 -0.67 -4.68
N ASP A 63 28.09 -1.88 -4.22
CA ASP A 63 28.74 -2.92 -5.01
C ASP A 63 27.83 -3.46 -6.10
N ALA A 64 26.54 -3.65 -5.83
CA ALA A 64 25.59 -4.08 -6.85
C ALA A 64 25.55 -3.11 -8.04
N ARG A 65 25.55 -1.79 -7.81
CA ARG A 65 25.54 -0.82 -8.92
C ARG A 65 26.83 -0.87 -9.73
N HIS A 66 27.97 -1.11 -9.08
CA HIS A 66 29.25 -1.28 -9.76
C HIS A 66 29.26 -2.56 -10.60
N LEU A 67 28.70 -3.66 -10.08
CA LEU A 67 28.51 -4.90 -10.84
C LEU A 67 27.63 -4.69 -12.09
N LEU A 68 26.64 -3.80 -12.01
CA LEU A 68 25.81 -3.42 -13.15
C LEU A 68 26.47 -2.35 -14.05
N GLY A 69 27.70 -1.92 -13.76
CA GLY A 69 28.45 -0.95 -14.56
C GLY A 69 28.01 0.50 -14.37
N PHE A 70 27.18 0.79 -13.37
CA PHE A 70 26.80 2.16 -13.05
C PHE A 70 27.96 2.88 -12.33
N PRO A 71 28.37 4.08 -12.78
CA PRO A 71 29.47 4.81 -12.17
C PRO A 71 29.11 5.32 -10.78
N CYS A 72 30.07 5.22 -9.86
CA CYS A 72 30.17 6.03 -8.64
C CYS A 72 30.56 7.47 -8.98
N HIS A 73 30.02 8.43 -8.22
CA HIS A 73 30.35 9.84 -8.36
C HIS A 73 31.86 10.05 -8.20
#